data_AF-A0A0D1LF51-F1
#
_entry.id   AF-A0A0D1LF51-F1
#
_cell.length_a   1.000
_cell.length_b   1.000
_cell.length_c   1.000
_cell.angle_alpha   90.00
_cell.angle_beta   90.00
_cell.angle_gamma   90.00
#
_symmetry.space_group_name_H-M   'P 1'
#
loop_
_entity.id
_entity.type
_entity.pdbx_description
1 polymer ?
#
loop_
_entity_poly.entity_id
_entity_poly.type
_entity_poly.pdbx_seq_one_letter_code
_entity_poly.pdbx_strand_id
1 'polypeptide(L)'
;MLMDKEPTELGRIFDTDNFQHAALLKKLLVNLDIEPTTFHGLRDSSNSYIFAKFGEEHADQTILYISKRLGHSDISTTQKYYLELMPEAKMKQDAIALDILNSAR
;
A
#
# COMPACT_ATOMS: atom_id res chain seq x y z
N MET A 1 20.28 10.21 -5.70
CA MET A 1 19.19 9.21 -5.69
C MET A 1 19.77 7.85 -5.31
N LEU A 2 18.95 6.87 -4.89
CA LEU A 2 19.43 5.54 -4.48
C LEU A 2 20.32 4.83 -5.53
N MET A 3 20.18 5.22 -6.80
CA MET A 3 20.97 4.74 -7.93
C MET A 3 22.42 5.29 -7.96
N ASP A 4 22.71 6.33 -7.18
CA ASP A 4 24.04 6.98 -7.14
C ASP A 4 24.89 6.47 -5.97
N LYS A 5 24.39 5.46 -5.23
CA LYS A 5 25.10 4.90 -4.08
C LYS A 5 25.91 3.69 -4.53
N GLU A 6 27.23 3.79 -4.38
CA GLU A 6 28.12 2.64 -4.60
C GLU A 6 27.73 1.47 -3.68
N PRO A 7 27.69 0.23 -4.20
CA PRO A 7 27.45 -0.94 -3.38
C PRO A 7 28.47 -1.05 -2.24
N THR A 8 28.06 -1.63 -1.12
CA THR A 8 29.00 -2.03 -0.07
C THR A 8 29.95 -3.11 -0.58
N GLU A 9 31.03 -3.39 0.15
CA GLU A 9 31.97 -4.48 -0.18
C GLU A 9 31.27 -5.85 -0.33
N LEU A 10 30.13 -6.03 0.32
CA LEU A 10 29.29 -7.24 0.25
C LEU A 10 28.22 -7.19 -0.87
N GLY A 11 28.28 -6.18 -1.76
CA GLY A 11 27.35 -6.00 -2.88
C GLY A 11 25.94 -5.54 -2.47
N ARG A 12 25.75 -5.01 -1.25
CA ARG A 12 24.45 -4.51 -0.78
C ARG A 12 24.32 -3.02 -1.04
N ILE A 13 23.13 -2.55 -1.41
CA ILE A 13 22.85 -1.10 -1.58
C ILE A 13 22.86 -0.39 -0.21
N PHE A 14 22.36 -1.06 0.83
CA PHE A 14 22.35 -0.57 2.19
C PHE A 14 23.20 -1.47 3.08
N ASP A 15 23.95 -0.86 4.01
CA ASP A 15 24.55 -1.59 5.10
C ASP A 15 23.43 -2.09 6.04
N THR A 16 23.63 -3.27 6.62
CA THR A 16 22.68 -3.89 7.54
C THR A 16 22.60 -3.18 8.89
N ASP A 17 23.59 -2.35 9.25
CA ASP A 17 23.61 -1.57 10.50
C ASP A 17 23.05 -2.36 11.71
N ASN A 18 23.61 -3.55 11.93
CA ASN A 18 23.19 -4.50 12.98
C ASN A 18 21.67 -4.73 13.08
N PHE A 19 20.95 -4.61 11.97
CA PHE A 19 19.50 -4.72 11.83
C PHE A 19 18.71 -3.77 12.76
N GLN A 20 19.27 -2.60 13.08
CA GLN A 20 18.68 -1.62 14.00
C GLN A 20 17.65 -0.68 13.36
N HIS A 21 17.16 -1.02 12.17
CA HIS A 21 16.35 -0.13 11.33
C HIS A 21 15.05 0.29 12.01
N ALA A 22 14.42 -0.61 12.78
CA ALA A 22 13.20 -0.28 13.53
C ALA A 22 13.46 0.73 14.65
N ALA A 23 14.60 0.63 15.34
CA ALA A 23 15.00 1.57 16.37
C ALA A 23 15.36 2.94 15.77
N LEU A 24 16.03 2.95 14.61
CA LEU A 24 16.30 4.17 13.85
C LEU A 24 15.00 4.85 13.40
N LEU A 25 14.05 4.09 12.85
CA LEU A 25 12.74 4.62 12.48
C LEU A 25 12.03 5.23 13.69
N LYS A 26 12.01 4.55 14.83
CA LYS A 26 11.38 5.08 16.05
C LYS A 26 11.99 6.41 16.49
N LYS A 27 13.33 6.53 16.48
CA LYS A 27 14.01 7.80 16.81
C LYS A 27 13.66 8.90 15.81
N LEU A 28 13.63 8.57 14.52
CA LEU A 28 13.27 9.52 13.47
C LEU A 28 11.84 10.05 13.64
N LEU A 29 10.87 9.16 13.90
CA LEU A 29 9.47 9.56 14.10
C LEU A 29 9.30 10.51 15.29
N VAL A 30 9.98 10.24 16.41
CA VAL A 30 9.99 11.14 17.58
C VAL A 30 10.57 12.51 17.23
N ASN A 31 11.70 12.54 16.50
CA ASN A 31 12.33 13.80 16.10
C ASN A 31 11.47 14.63 15.13
N LEU A 32 10.58 13.98 14.38
CA LEU A 32 9.67 14.61 13.42
C LEU A 32 8.28 14.90 14.00
N ASP A 33 8.04 14.57 15.27
CA ASP A 33 6.72 14.68 15.93
C ASP A 33 5.60 13.92 15.18
N ILE A 34 5.92 12.70 14.74
CA ILE A 34 4.97 11.81 14.05
C ILE A 34 4.60 10.66 15.00
N GLU A 35 3.31 10.32 15.04
CA GLU A 35 2.80 9.18 15.80
C GLU A 35 3.61 7.90 15.50
N PRO A 36 4.00 7.11 16.52
CA PRO A 36 4.77 5.90 16.32
C PRO A 36 4.14 4.96 15.30
N THR A 37 4.95 4.54 14.33
CA THR A 37 4.57 3.57 13.31
C THR A 37 5.73 2.62 13.02
N THR A 38 5.49 1.64 12.15
CA THR A 38 6.47 0.63 11.75
C THR A 38 6.72 0.70 10.25
N PHE A 39 7.71 -0.03 9.73
CA PHE A 39 7.87 -0.17 8.28
C PHE A 39 6.63 -0.79 7.61
N HIS A 40 5.89 -1.65 8.31
CA HIS A 40 4.61 -2.16 7.83
C HIS A 40 3.59 -1.03 7.72
N GLY A 41 3.44 -0.21 8.77
CA GLY A 41 2.53 0.94 8.75
C GLY A 41 2.92 2.00 7.70
N LEU A 42 4.22 2.23 7.47
CA LEU A 42 4.69 3.09 6.38
C LEU A 42 4.36 2.51 5.01
N ARG A 43 4.54 1.19 4.83
CA ARG A 43 4.17 0.48 3.59
C ARG A 43 2.68 0.62 3.32
N ASP A 44 1.86 0.38 4.34
CA ASP A 44 0.41 0.49 4.23
C ASP A 44 -0.01 1.92 3.90
N SER A 45 0.53 2.91 4.62
CA SER A 45 0.32 4.34 4.34
C SER A 45 0.68 4.70 2.89
N SER A 46 1.79 4.16 2.37
CA SER A 46 2.19 4.41 0.98
C SER A 46 1.19 3.87 -0.04
N ASN A 47 0.56 2.73 0.25
CA ASN A 47 -0.42 2.13 -0.65
C ASN A 47 -1.80 2.78 -0.48
N SER A 48 -2.18 3.17 0.73
CA SER A 48 -3.36 4.01 0.98
C SER A 48 -3.26 5.35 0.24
N TYR A 49 -2.08 5.96 0.17
CA TYR A 49 -1.86 7.18 -0.61
C TYR A 49 -2.09 6.95 -2.11
N ILE A 50 -1.50 5.89 -2.68
CA ILE A 50 -1.69 5.53 -4.10
C ILE A 50 -3.18 5.27 -4.37
N PHE A 51 -3.81 4.54 -3.47
CA PHE A 51 -5.23 4.26 -3.56
C PHE A 51 -6.05 5.55 -3.55
N ALA A 52 -5.86 6.43 -2.56
CA ALA A 52 -6.61 7.68 -2.46
C ALA A 52 -6.40 8.61 -3.66
N LYS A 53 -5.25 8.53 -4.33
CA LYS A 53 -4.93 9.37 -5.49
C LYS A 53 -5.52 8.88 -6.81
N PHE A 54 -5.64 7.56 -7.00
CA PHE A 54 -5.97 6.98 -8.31
C PHE A 54 -7.18 6.03 -8.28
N GLY A 55 -7.61 5.62 -7.08
CA GLY A 55 -8.61 4.58 -6.89
C GLY A 55 -10.03 4.98 -7.25
N GLU A 56 -10.36 6.28 -7.25
CA GLU A 56 -11.71 6.73 -7.67
C GLU A 56 -11.92 6.59 -9.19
N GLU A 57 -10.91 6.95 -9.98
CA GLU A 57 -10.97 6.90 -11.45
C GLU A 57 -10.55 5.53 -12.02
N HIS A 58 -9.66 4.83 -11.30
CA HIS A 58 -8.99 3.62 -11.78
C HIS A 58 -8.93 2.52 -10.71
N ALA A 59 -10.05 2.26 -10.02
CA ALA A 59 -10.13 1.31 -8.90
C ALA A 59 -9.47 -0.05 -9.20
N ASP A 60 -9.88 -0.73 -10.27
CA ASP A 60 -9.40 -2.08 -10.60
C ASP A 60 -7.89 -2.11 -10.91
N GLN A 61 -7.42 -1.12 -11.68
CA GLN A 61 -6.01 -1.01 -12.06
C GLN A 61 -5.14 -0.66 -10.84
N THR A 62 -5.65 0.21 -9.97
CA THR A 62 -4.99 0.63 -8.73
C THR A 62 -4.85 -0.55 -7.77
N ILE A 63 -5.91 -1.36 -7.60
CA ILE A 63 -5.87 -2.58 -6.79
C ILE A 63 -4.87 -3.59 -7.35
N LEU A 64 -4.90 -3.84 -8.66
CA LEU A 64 -3.97 -4.76 -9.32
C LEU A 64 -2.51 -4.30 -9.15
N TYR A 65 -2.27 -3.00 -9.32
CA TYR A 65 -0.96 -2.39 -9.12
C TYR A 65 -0.48 -2.54 -7.66
N ILE A 66 -1.30 -2.19 -6.68
CA ILE A 66 -0.97 -2.32 -5.26
C ILE A 66 -0.69 -3.78 -4.90
N SER A 67 -1.49 -4.72 -5.41
CA SER A 67 -1.30 -6.15 -5.17
C SER A 67 0.05 -6.65 -5.69
N LYS A 68 0.42 -6.25 -6.93
CA LYS A 68 1.73 -6.57 -7.50
C LYS A 68 2.87 -5.92 -6.72
N ARG A 69 2.71 -4.65 -6.33
CA ARG A 69 3.70 -3.88 -5.54
C ARG A 69 3.94 -4.50 -4.16
N LEU A 70 2.90 -5.04 -3.54
CA LEU A 70 2.99 -5.76 -2.26
C LEU A 70 3.51 -7.19 -2.39
N GLY A 71 3.54 -7.74 -3.61
CA GLY A 71 3.91 -9.14 -3.84
C GLY A 71 2.84 -10.13 -3.35
N HIS A 72 1.58 -9.71 -3.27
CA HIS A 72 0.49 -10.62 -2.91
C HIS A 72 0.25 -11.62 -4.05
N SER A 73 0.35 -12.92 -3.75
CA SER A 73 0.07 -14.01 -4.69
C SER A 73 -1.42 -14.08 -5.07
N ASP A 74 -2.29 -13.60 -4.18
CA ASP A 74 -3.73 -13.50 -4.39
C ASP A 74 -4.19 -12.03 -4.27
N ILE A 75 -4.77 -11.54 -5.36
CA ILE A 75 -5.32 -10.18 -5.45
C ILE A 75 -6.49 -9.95 -4.50
N SER A 76 -7.21 -11.02 -4.12
CA SER A 76 -8.35 -10.95 -3.20
C SER A 76 -7.97 -10.36 -1.84
N THR A 77 -6.71 -10.59 -1.40
CA THR A 77 -6.16 -10.05 -0.15
C THR A 77 -6.13 -8.53 -0.18
N THR A 78 -5.66 -7.97 -1.30
CA THR A 78 -5.61 -6.51 -1.51
C THR A 78 -7.02 -5.95 -1.68
N GLN A 79 -7.87 -6.61 -2.47
CA GLN A 79 -9.25 -6.19 -2.69
C GLN A 79 -10.03 -6.06 -1.38
N LYS A 80 -10.01 -7.10 -0.55
CA LYS A 80 -10.75 -7.12 0.72
C LYS A 80 -10.36 -5.96 1.63
N TYR A 81 -9.06 -5.74 1.80
CA TYR A 81 -8.53 -4.66 2.64
C TYR A 81 -9.02 -3.28 2.18
N TYR A 82 -8.99 -3.00 0.88
CA TYR A 82 -9.40 -1.68 0.37
C TYR A 82 -10.92 -1.49 0.23
N LEU A 83 -11.69 -2.58 0.05
CA LEU A 83 -13.15 -2.53 0.11
C LEU A 83 -13.66 -2.14 1.50
N GLU A 84 -12.99 -2.59 2.56
CA GLU A 84 -13.32 -2.21 3.95
C GLU A 84 -12.99 -0.74 4.25
N LEU A 85 -11.97 -0.18 3.58
CA LEU A 85 -11.54 1.22 3.73
C LEU A 85 -12.37 2.23 2.94
N MET A 86 -13.30 1.78 2.08
CA MET A 86 -14.08 2.65 1.19
C MET A 86 -15.54 2.22 1.10
N PRO A 87 -16.37 2.67 2.04
CA PRO A 87 -17.80 2.42 1.97
C PRO A 87 -18.41 2.94 0.65
N GLU A 88 -17.89 4.01 0.06
CA GLU A 88 -18.38 4.58 -1.20
C GLU A 88 -18.10 3.69 -2.42
N ALA A 89 -16.91 3.07 -2.48
CA ALA A 89 -16.57 2.12 -3.54
C ALA A 89 -17.41 0.85 -3.43
N LYS A 90 -17.66 0.39 -2.20
CA LYS A 90 -18.62 -0.68 -1.93
C LYS A 90 -20.02 -0.31 -2.42
N MET A 91 -20.50 0.90 -2.12
CA MET A 91 -21.82 1.36 -2.57
C MET A 91 -21.92 1.42 -4.10
N LYS A 92 -20.86 1.85 -4.81
CA LYS A 92 -20.83 1.82 -6.28
C LYS A 92 -20.91 0.39 -6.83
N GLN A 93 -20.19 -0.57 -6.24
CA GLN A 93 -20.26 -1.98 -6.65
C GLN A 93 -21.63 -2.59 -6.38
N ASP A 94 -22.22 -2.32 -5.21
CA ASP A 94 -23.55 -2.83 -4.86
C ASP A 94 -24.62 -2.28 -5.84
N ALA A 95 -24.50 -1.02 -6.27
CA ALA A 95 -25.37 -0.43 -7.29
C ALA A 95 -25.21 -1.09 -8.67
N ILE A 96 -23.97 -1.37 -9.11
CA ILE A 96 -23.70 -2.10 -10.36
C ILE A 96 -24.28 -3.52 -10.30
N ALA A 97 -24.11 -4.22 -9.18
CA ALA A 97 -24.65 -5.57 -9.00
C ALA A 97 -26.17 -5.58 -9.09
N LEU A 98 -26.83 -4.56 -8.51
CA LEU A 98 -28.28 -4.40 -8.59
C LEU A 98 -28.75 -4.14 -10.04
N ASP A 99 -28.01 -3.33 -10.79
CA ASP A 99 -28.30 -3.06 -12.21
C ASP A 99 -28.17 -4.32 -13.08
N ILE A 100 -27.12 -5.13 -12.86
CA ILE A 100 -26.94 -6.43 -13.53
C ILE A 100 -28.10 -7.38 -13.20
N LEU A 101 -28.51 -7.46 -11.92
CA LEU A 101 -29.64 -8.30 -11.51
C LEU A 101 -30.95 -7.85 -12.14
N ASN A 102 -31.18 -6.55 -12.24
CA ASN A 102 -32.39 -5.99 -12.84
C ASN A 102 -32.42 -6.15 -14.37
N SER A 103 -31.27 -6.07 -15.04
CA SER A 103 -31.15 -6.27 -16.48
C SER A 103 -31.19 -7.73 -16.93
N ALA A 104 -30.97 -8.66 -16.00
CA ALA A 104 -31.11 -10.10 -16.23
C ALA A 104 -32.56 -10.62 -16.11
N ARG A 105 -33.53 -9.74 -15.84
CA ARG A 105 -34.97 -10.02 -15.76
C ARG A 105 -35.71 -9.55 -17.01
#